data_AF-Q6ZEU1-F1
#
_entry.id   AF-Q6ZEU1-F1
#
_cell.length_a   1.000
_cell.length_b   1.000
_cell.length_c   1.000
_cell.angle_alpha   90.00
_cell.angle_beta   90.00
_cell.angle_gamma   90.00
#
_symmetry.space_group_name_H-M   'P 1'
#
loop_
_entity.id
_entity.type
_entity.pdbx_description
1 polymer ?
#
loop_
_entity_poly.entity_id
_entity_poly.type
_entity_poly.pdbx_seq_one_letter_code
_entity_poly.pdbx_strand_id
1 'polypeptide(L)'
;MDQNEWVIFAELRRSDFELIVSILSDHFPRLEWGSQGDDWLWIYRRDYKLEIDSFSSIELEVKGPRKAYGLAQKVLRPLPPSVFIQVFERPKLDLTR
;
A
#
# COMPACT_ATOMS: atom_id res chain seq x y z
N MET A 1 -19.09 2.92 -10.92
CA MET A 1 -17.99 3.30 -10.01
C MET A 1 -16.79 3.62 -10.87
N ASP A 2 -16.16 4.77 -10.63
CA ASP A 2 -14.96 5.19 -11.37
C ASP A 2 -13.77 4.29 -10.99
N GLN A 3 -13.12 3.71 -11.99
CA GLN A 3 -11.99 2.81 -11.82
C GLN A 3 -10.66 3.56 -11.58
N ASN A 4 -10.65 4.87 -11.82
CA ASN A 4 -9.50 5.73 -11.60
C ASN A 4 -9.57 6.48 -10.26
N GLU A 5 -10.68 6.36 -9.52
CA GLU A 5 -10.83 6.87 -8.17
C GLU A 5 -9.74 6.31 -7.25
N TRP A 6 -9.05 7.19 -6.52
CA TRP A 6 -8.05 6.79 -5.55
C TRP A 6 -8.71 6.28 -4.27
N VAL A 7 -8.23 5.14 -3.79
CA VAL A 7 -8.80 4.46 -2.63
C VAL A 7 -7.72 3.88 -1.75
N ILE A 8 -8.06 3.68 -0.48
CA ILE A 8 -7.27 2.99 0.52
C ILE A 8 -7.81 1.56 0.67
N PHE A 9 -6.93 0.58 0.50
CA PHE A 9 -7.22 -0.85 0.56
C PHE A 9 -6.98 -1.43 1.95
N ALA A 10 -5.97 -0.92 2.67
CA ALA A 10 -5.60 -1.38 4.00
C ALA A 10 -4.79 -0.32 4.76
N GLU A 11 -4.74 -0.47 6.08
CA GLU A 11 -3.83 0.23 6.99
C GLU A 11 -2.89 -0.80 7.63
N LEU A 12 -1.60 -0.51 7.59
CA LEU A 12 -0.52 -1.36 8.12
C LEU A 12 0.24 -0.62 9.21
N ARG A 13 0.81 -1.36 10.15
CA ARG A 13 1.67 -0.83 11.20
C ARG A 13 2.91 -0.20 10.60
N ARG A 14 3.09 1.09 10.82
CA ARG A 14 4.27 1.83 10.40
C ARG A 14 5.55 1.34 11.07
N SER A 15 5.46 0.87 12.32
CA SER A 15 6.60 0.28 13.04
C SER A 15 7.23 -0.93 12.34
N ASP A 16 6.47 -1.59 11.45
CA ASP A 16 6.91 -2.79 10.73
C ASP A 16 7.38 -2.47 9.30
N PHE A 17 7.65 -1.19 8.98
CA PHE A 17 7.98 -0.75 7.62
C PHE A 17 9.15 -1.51 7.00
N GLU A 18 10.27 -1.69 7.72
CA GLU A 18 11.43 -2.42 7.21
C GLU A 18 11.11 -3.89 6.89
N LEU A 19 10.28 -4.54 7.72
CA LEU A 19 9.82 -5.90 7.47
C LEU A 19 8.95 -5.98 6.21
N ILE A 20 8.02 -5.02 6.07
CA ILE A 20 7.15 -4.90 4.89
C ILE A 20 8.00 -4.71 3.63
N VAL A 21 8.99 -3.80 3.67
CA VAL A 21 9.93 -3.58 2.56
C VAL A 21 10.67 -4.86 2.20
N SER A 22 11.22 -5.58 3.19
CA SER A 22 11.96 -6.82 2.96
C SER A 22 11.10 -7.86 2.24
N ILE A 23 9.90 -8.14 2.76
CA ILE A 23 9.01 -9.14 2.19
C ILE A 23 8.59 -8.74 0.77
N LEU A 24 8.21 -7.48 0.55
CA LEU A 24 7.72 -7.04 -0.75
C LEU A 24 8.85 -6.95 -1.79
N SER A 25 10.08 -6.64 -1.39
CA SER A 25 11.24 -6.62 -2.30
C SER A 25 11.51 -8.00 -2.91
N ASP A 26 11.28 -9.08 -2.16
CA ASP A 26 11.42 -10.46 -2.66
C ASP A 26 10.34 -10.84 -3.69
N HIS A 27 9.18 -10.18 -3.66
CA HIS A 27 8.03 -10.50 -4.50
C HIS A 27 7.84 -9.55 -5.69
N PHE A 28 8.35 -8.32 -5.61
CA PHE A 28 8.06 -7.26 -6.57
C PHE A 28 9.35 -6.66 -7.14
N PRO A 29 9.73 -6.97 -8.39
CA PRO A 29 11.00 -6.53 -8.98
C PRO A 29 11.06 -5.04 -9.33
N ARG A 30 9.92 -4.34 -9.33
CA ARG A 30 9.84 -2.89 -9.55
C ARG A 30 9.19 -2.25 -8.33
N LEU A 31 10.01 -2.08 -7.31
CA LEU A 31 9.67 -1.51 -6.02
C LEU A 31 10.68 -0.43 -5.69
N GLU A 32 10.19 0.73 -5.27
CA GLU A 32 10.99 1.85 -4.75
C GLU A 32 10.50 2.16 -3.35
N TRP A 33 11.39 2.61 -2.47
CA TRP A 33 11.02 2.95 -1.10
C TRP A 33 11.97 3.98 -0.51
N GLY A 34 11.52 4.63 0.56
CA GLY A 34 12.33 5.54 1.37
C GLY A 34 11.75 5.75 2.76
N SER A 35 12.62 6.12 3.70
CA SER A 35 12.28 6.48 5.07
C SER A 35 13.09 7.71 5.46
N GLN A 36 12.51 8.90 5.28
CA GLN A 36 13.11 10.17 5.67
C GLN A 36 12.00 11.09 6.22
N GLY A 37 11.69 10.93 7.50
CA GLY A 37 10.56 11.60 8.16
C GLY A 37 9.26 10.84 7.97
N ASP A 38 8.88 10.58 6.71
CA ASP A 38 7.79 9.69 6.34
C ASP A 38 8.31 8.41 5.68
N ASP A 39 7.54 7.34 5.87
CA ASP A 39 7.80 6.04 5.28
C ASP A 39 6.94 5.90 4.02
N TRP A 40 7.57 5.50 2.92
CA TRP A 40 6.86 5.28 1.66
C TRP A 40 7.48 4.15 0.85
N LEU A 41 6.62 3.42 0.16
CA LEU A 41 6.95 2.32 -0.73
C LEU A 41 6.01 2.34 -1.93
N TRP A 42 6.57 2.22 -3.12
CA TRP A 42 5.86 2.29 -4.39
C TRP A 42 6.07 1.02 -5.19
N ILE A 43 4.97 0.39 -5.60
CA ILE A 43 4.98 -0.83 -6.41
C ILE A 43 4.40 -0.52 -7.78
N TYR A 44 5.20 -0.74 -8.82
CA TYR A 44 4.84 -0.37 -10.18
C TYR A 44 4.30 -1.57 -10.97
N ARG A 45 3.16 -1.38 -11.62
CA ARG A 45 2.67 -2.20 -12.73
C ARG A 45 2.52 -1.31 -13.96
N ARG A 46 2.63 -1.89 -15.17
CA ARG A 46 2.69 -1.17 -16.46
C ARG A 46 1.86 0.13 -16.53
N ASP A 47 0.62 0.09 -16.06
CA ASP A 47 -0.34 1.18 -16.26
C ASP A 47 -0.73 1.92 -14.97
N TYR A 48 -0.19 1.54 -13.81
CA TYR A 48 -0.51 2.15 -12.53
C TYR A 48 0.47 1.78 -11.40
N LYS A 49 0.51 2.63 -10.38
CA LYS A 49 1.30 2.48 -9.15
C LYS A 49 0.38 2.14 -7.98
N LEU A 50 0.84 1.29 -7.08
CA LEU A 50 0.28 1.13 -5.74
C LEU A 50 1.25 1.80 -4.75
N GLU A 51 0.71 2.58 -3.83
CA GLU A 51 1.46 3.30 -2.80
C GLU A 51 1.20 2.66 -1.44
N ILE A 52 2.24 2.57 -0.62
CA ILE A 52 2.17 2.26 0.81
C ILE A 52 2.91 3.40 1.51
N ASP A 53 2.22 4.31 2.17
CA ASP A 53 2.88 5.46 2.79
C ASP A 53 2.18 6.00 4.04
N SER A 54 2.91 6.80 4.81
CA SER A 54 2.42 7.52 6.00
C SER A 54 2.20 9.02 5.75
N PHE A 55 2.05 9.49 4.51
CA PHE A 55 2.04 10.94 4.25
C PHE A 55 0.81 11.65 4.82
N SER A 56 -0.31 10.95 4.89
CA SER A 56 -1.62 11.47 5.31
C SER A 56 -2.10 10.91 6.65
N SER A 57 -1.29 10.06 7.28
CA SER A 57 -1.73 9.17 8.36
C SER A 57 -0.55 8.81 9.28
N ILE A 58 -0.85 8.49 10.55
CA ILE A 58 0.17 8.00 11.49
C ILE A 58 0.71 6.63 11.03
N GLU A 59 -0.17 5.81 10.47
CA GLU A 59 0.09 4.44 10.02
C GLU A 59 0.26 4.39 8.49
N LEU A 60 0.73 3.27 7.97
CA LEU A 60 0.91 3.11 6.53
C LEU A 60 -0.43 2.83 5.85
N GLU A 61 -0.80 3.65 4.87
CA GLU A 61 -1.96 3.42 4.02
C GLU A 61 -1.55 2.73 2.73
N VAL A 62 -2.17 1.60 2.41
CA VAL A 62 -2.03 0.94 1.11
C VAL A 62 -3.07 1.53 0.16
N LYS A 63 -2.66 2.38 -0.78
CA LYS A 63 -3.56 3.16 -1.63
C LYS A 63 -3.18 3.14 -3.10
N GLY A 64 -4.15 3.47 -3.94
CA GLY A 64 -4.00 3.50 -5.40
C GLY A 64 -5.34 3.63 -6.10
N PRO A 65 -5.36 3.68 -7.45
CA PRO A 65 -6.61 3.73 -8.19
C PRO A 65 -7.41 2.45 -7.94
N ARG A 66 -8.75 2.51 -7.91
CA ARG A 66 -9.63 1.38 -7.60
C ARG A 66 -9.36 0.14 -8.48
N LYS A 67 -8.97 0.34 -9.75
CA LYS A 67 -8.52 -0.74 -10.66
C LYS A 67 -7.29 -1.52 -10.19
N ALA A 68 -6.53 -0.99 -9.22
CA ALA A 68 -5.36 -1.62 -8.62
C ALA A 68 -5.71 -2.71 -7.59
N TYR A 69 -7.00 -2.98 -7.30
CA TYR A 69 -7.43 -3.98 -6.31
C TYR A 69 -6.70 -5.32 -6.42
N GLY A 70 -6.58 -5.87 -7.64
CA GLY A 70 -5.86 -7.14 -7.85
C GLY A 70 -4.36 -7.07 -7.58
N LEU A 71 -3.73 -5.88 -7.70
CA LEU A 71 -2.35 -5.67 -7.28
C LEU A 71 -2.27 -5.51 -5.75
N ALA A 72 -3.18 -4.73 -5.16
CA ALA A 72 -3.26 -4.59 -3.70
C ALA A 72 -3.39 -5.95 -3.02
N GLN A 73 -4.27 -6.84 -3.49
CA GLN A 73 -4.37 -8.20 -2.94
C GLN A 73 -3.06 -8.99 -3.03
N LYS A 74 -2.31 -8.86 -4.14
CA LYS A 74 -1.01 -9.53 -4.28
C LYS A 74 0.04 -8.98 -3.32
N VAL A 75 -0.04 -7.68 -3.02
CA VAL A 75 0.84 -6.99 -2.07
C VAL A 75 0.50 -7.36 -0.63
N LEU A 76 -0.78 -7.45 -0.28
CA LEU A 76 -1.20 -7.80 1.07
C LEU A 76 -0.97 -9.29 1.38
N ARG A 77 -1.14 -10.20 0.40
CA ARG A 77 -1.08 -11.66 0.62
C ARG A 77 0.19 -12.18 1.33
N PRO A 78 1.42 -11.76 0.99
CA PRO A 78 2.64 -12.29 1.63
C PRO A 78 2.92 -11.68 3.01
N LEU A 79 2.22 -10.59 3.40
CA LEU A 79 2.48 -9.92 4.66
C LEU A 79 1.94 -10.75 5.85
N PRO A 80 2.66 -10.80 6.99
CA PRO A 80 2.20 -11.54 8.15
C PRO A 80 1.02 -10.82 8.81
N PRO A 81 0.03 -11.54 9.40
CA PRO A 81 -1.15 -10.93 10.00
C PRO A 81 -0.86 -9.84 11.05
N SER A 82 0.30 -9.88 11.71
CA SER A 82 0.71 -8.91 12.73
C SER A 82 0.87 -7.49 12.21
N VAL A 83 1.22 -7.30 10.93
CA VAL A 83 1.44 -5.96 10.37
C VAL A 83 0.14 -5.25 10.03
N PHE A 84 -0.99 -5.95 10.00
CA PHE A 84 -2.27 -5.37 9.63
C PHE A 84 -2.93 -4.67 10.81
N ILE A 85 -3.37 -3.43 10.58
CA ILE A 85 -4.29 -2.73 11.47
C ILE A 85 -5.71 -2.95 10.97
N GLN A 86 -5.92 -2.73 9.66
CA GLN A 86 -7.21 -2.91 9.02
C GLN A 86 -7.06 -3.29 7.55
N VAL A 87 -7.93 -4.18 7.07
CA VAL A 87 -8.14 -4.43 5.63
C VAL A 87 -9.57 -4.07 5.31
N PHE A 88 -9.78 -3.20 4.32
CA PHE A 88 -11.11 -2.74 3.96
C PHE A 88 -11.78 -3.71 2.99
N GLU A 89 -12.92 -4.32 3.39
CA GLU A 89 -13.73 -5.17 2.51
C GLU A 89 -14.16 -4.40 1.25
N ARG A 90 -14.54 -3.13 1.43
CA ARG A 90 -14.73 -2.16 0.35
C ARG A 90 -13.70 -1.04 0.51
N PRO A 91 -12.82 -0.80 -0.47
CA PRO A 91 -11.81 0.23 -0.36
C PRO A 91 -12.42 1.59 -0.04
N LYS A 92 -11.83 2.28 0.95
CA LYS A 92 -12.21 3.62 1.41
C LYS A 92 -11.77 4.65 0.37
N LEU A 93 -12.60 5.66 0.10
CA LEU A 93 -12.20 6.77 -0.76
C LEU A 93 -11.01 7.51 -0.14
N ASP A 94 -9.95 7.70 -0.92
CA ASP A 94 -8.83 8.55 -0.52
C ASP A 94 -9.18 10.01 -0.82
N LEU A 95 -9.38 10.81 0.23
CA LEU A 95 -9.74 12.23 0.12
C LEU A 95 -8.53 13.16 -0.01
N THR A 96 -7.32 12.60 -0.05
CA THR A 96 -6.07 13.38 -0.14
C THR A 96 -5.57 13.54 -1.58
N ARG A 97 -6.32 13.00 -2.55
CA ARG A 97 -5.96 12.91 -3.97
C ARG A 97 -6.97 13.60 -4.89
#